data_AF-A0A7S4QYI9-F1
#
_entry.id   AF-A0A7S4QYI9-F1
#
_cell.length_a   1.000
_cell.length_b   1.000
_cell.length_c   1.000
_cell.angle_alpha   90.00
_cell.angle_beta   90.00
_cell.angle_gamma   90.00
#
_symmetry.space_group_name_H-M   'P 1'
#
loop_
_entity.id
_entity.type
_entity.pdbx_description
1 polymer ?
#
loop_
_entity_poly.entity_id
_entity_poly.type
_entity_poly.pdbx_seq_one_letter_code
_entity_poly.pdbx_strand_id
1 'polypeptide(L)'
;MSFLEFHNIKVTGHYVCGGVAIVGVQEEEDGLQSFLQKLEPRIPIFQCAIQKMYNVNPTQMVLEEGEEETAYQKVAQLLKKLKENTTTTTRVRFNTFPSSIAQELISYLEHNYPQLLHLLAPTSCTHILHAVKIPTTLRNSHLWCMGMDQVTTAASDSSQKIENNNLICRAQSKLQEAYARYNYALPDATNGLIAVDCGAAPGGWTQFLAMTVQCKRIYSIDPGELDPIIFNTHHGDERVVQHLQIKVEDAMSEILQLEKECGGNQKKSHGRYMGIGHVFAPNE
;
A
#
# COMPACT_ATOMS: atom_id res chain seq x y z
N MET A 1 -24.18 -17.79 22.36
CA MET A 1 -23.34 -17.66 21.15
C MET A 1 -24.06 -16.69 20.22
N SER A 2 -23.73 -15.42 20.34
CA SER A 2 -24.37 -14.32 19.60
C SER A 2 -23.74 -14.20 18.22
N PHE A 3 -24.59 -14.25 17.20
CA PHE A 3 -24.28 -13.96 15.82
C PHE A 3 -24.19 -12.44 15.64
N LEU A 4 -23.17 -11.96 14.94
CA LEU A 4 -23.09 -10.58 14.45
C LEU A 4 -23.39 -10.61 12.95
N GLU A 5 -24.61 -10.20 12.61
CA GLU A 5 -24.98 -9.81 11.24
C GLU A 5 -24.36 -8.45 10.94
N PHE A 6 -23.61 -8.36 9.84
CA PHE A 6 -23.12 -7.07 9.33
C PHE A 6 -24.13 -6.55 8.30
N HIS A 7 -25.01 -5.66 8.74
CA HIS A 7 -25.72 -4.72 7.87
C HIS A 7 -25.04 -3.35 8.03
N ASN A 8 -24.93 -2.60 6.93
CA ASN A 8 -24.49 -1.18 6.87
C ASN A 8 -22.99 -0.88 6.97
N ILE A 9 -22.18 -1.31 5.99
CA ILE A 9 -20.89 -0.66 5.72
C ILE A 9 -21.02 0.14 4.44
N LYS A 10 -20.95 1.48 4.54
CA LYS A 10 -20.89 2.38 3.39
C LYS A 10 -19.46 2.89 3.25
N VAL A 11 -18.75 2.39 2.25
CA VAL A 11 -17.37 2.78 1.93
C VAL A 11 -17.41 4.12 1.20
N THR A 12 -16.83 5.17 1.77
CA THR A 12 -16.68 6.47 1.08
C THR A 12 -15.30 7.05 1.38
N GLY A 13 -14.47 7.16 0.34
CA GLY A 13 -13.13 7.75 0.39
C GLY A 13 -12.09 6.91 -0.34
N HIS A 14 -11.50 7.47 -1.39
CA HIS A 14 -10.43 6.85 -2.17
C HIS A 14 -9.21 7.76 -2.13
N TYR A 15 -8.11 7.24 -1.59
CA TYR A 15 -6.79 7.86 -1.74
C TYR A 15 -5.84 6.83 -2.33
N VAL A 16 -5.37 7.09 -3.54
CA VAL A 16 -4.41 6.24 -4.25
C VAL A 16 -3.04 6.88 -4.12
N CYS A 17 -2.17 6.28 -3.31
CA CYS A 17 -0.75 6.56 -3.38
C CYS A 17 0.01 5.23 -3.47
N GLY A 18 0.78 5.05 -4.55
CA GLY A 18 1.74 3.96 -4.68
C GLY A 18 1.17 2.54 -4.79
N GLY A 19 -0.16 2.37 -4.87
CA GLY A 19 -0.79 1.05 -4.99
C GLY A 19 -1.34 0.45 -3.69
N VAL A 20 -1.57 1.26 -2.65
CA VAL A 20 -2.32 0.84 -1.46
C VAL A 20 -3.65 1.58 -1.39
N ALA A 21 -4.74 0.83 -1.27
CA ALA A 21 -6.04 1.36 -0.89
C ALA A 21 -6.07 1.50 0.64
N ILE A 22 -6.13 2.72 1.15
CA ILE A 22 -6.49 2.98 2.55
C ILE A 22 -8.00 3.17 2.59
N VAL A 23 -8.69 2.26 3.27
CA VAL A 23 -10.14 2.33 3.48
C VAL A 23 -10.44 3.39 4.54
N GLY A 24 -10.99 4.54 4.12
CA GLY A 24 -11.61 5.49 5.03
C GLY A 24 -12.97 4.97 5.50
N VAL A 25 -13.21 5.01 6.82
CA VAL A 25 -14.51 4.69 7.43
C VAL A 25 -15.11 6.00 7.92
N GLN A 26 -16.36 6.30 7.54
CA GLN A 26 -17.06 7.48 8.05
C GLN A 26 -17.57 7.23 9.48
N GLU A 27 -17.57 8.27 10.31
CA GLU A 27 -18.02 8.25 11.71
C GLU A 27 -19.44 7.67 11.83
N GLU A 28 -19.59 6.57 12.57
CA GLU A 28 -20.81 6.28 13.32
C GLU A 28 -20.69 6.89 14.73
N GLU A 29 -21.83 7.13 15.38
CA GLU A 29 -22.03 7.85 16.65
C GLU A 29 -21.15 7.39 17.84
N ASP A 30 -20.42 6.28 17.71
CA ASP A 30 -19.50 5.73 18.72
C ASP A 30 -18.15 6.47 18.83
N GLY A 31 -17.90 7.48 18.00
CA GLY A 31 -16.77 8.39 18.14
C GLY A 31 -15.39 7.80 17.81
N LEU A 32 -14.48 8.70 17.44
CA LEU A 32 -13.11 8.46 16.98
C LEU A 32 -12.22 7.65 17.95
N GLN A 33 -12.58 7.62 19.23
CA GLN A 33 -11.91 6.81 20.25
C GLN A 33 -12.18 5.31 20.08
N SER A 34 -13.38 4.93 19.61
CA SER A 34 -13.74 3.58 19.19
C SER A 34 -12.97 3.16 17.93
N PHE A 35 -12.72 4.10 17.00
CA PHE A 35 -11.91 3.84 15.80
C PHE A 35 -10.43 3.63 16.14
N LEU A 36 -9.83 4.48 16.98
CA LEU A 36 -8.45 4.28 17.43
C LEU A 36 -8.27 3.00 18.22
N GLN A 37 -9.21 2.63 19.10
CA GLN A 37 -9.18 1.33 19.80
C GLN A 37 -9.33 0.14 18.83
N LYS A 38 -10.03 0.31 17.70
CA LYS A 38 -10.12 -0.70 16.63
C LYS A 38 -8.86 -0.73 15.73
N LEU A 39 -8.15 0.39 15.62
CA LEU A 39 -6.88 0.50 14.90
C LEU A 39 -5.68 0.08 15.74
N GLU A 40 -5.71 0.22 17.07
CA GLU A 40 -4.63 -0.14 17.99
C GLU A 40 -4.13 -1.58 17.80
N PRO A 41 -4.99 -2.61 17.69
CA PRO A 41 -4.55 -3.96 17.32
C PRO A 41 -4.13 -4.12 15.85
N ARG A 42 -4.40 -3.13 14.99
CA ARG A 42 -4.02 -3.07 13.56
C ARG A 42 -2.79 -2.18 13.30
N ILE A 43 -2.29 -1.44 14.29
CA ILE A 43 -1.03 -0.69 14.21
C ILE A 43 0.12 -1.62 13.79
N PRO A 44 0.24 -2.87 14.28
CA PRO A 44 1.26 -3.80 13.79
C PRO A 44 1.13 -4.14 12.30
N ILE A 45 -0.09 -4.16 11.76
CA ILE A 45 -0.36 -4.43 10.34
C ILE A 45 0.02 -3.21 9.49
N PHE A 46 -0.34 -2.02 9.96
CA PHE A 46 0.02 -0.77 9.31
C PHE A 46 1.53 -0.53 9.34
N GLN A 47 2.16 -0.83 10.48
CA GLN A 47 3.61 -0.87 10.67
C GLN A 47 4.25 -1.87 9.72
N CYS A 48 3.73 -3.10 9.62
CA CYS A 48 4.22 -4.13 8.70
C CYS A 48 4.05 -3.69 7.23
N ALA A 49 2.95 -3.03 6.88
CA ALA A 49 2.72 -2.49 5.54
C ALA A 49 3.71 -1.38 5.20
N ILE A 50 3.91 -0.40 6.09
CA ILE A 50 4.92 0.66 5.88
C ILE A 50 6.33 0.07 5.83
N GLN A 51 6.68 -0.83 6.75
CA GLN A 51 7.98 -1.52 6.75
C GLN A 51 8.25 -2.20 5.42
N LYS A 52 7.29 -2.94 4.88
CA LYS A 52 7.46 -3.70 3.64
C LYS A 52 7.34 -2.84 2.38
N MET A 53 6.57 -1.75 2.41
CA MET A 53 6.50 -0.77 1.31
C MET A 53 7.79 0.03 1.16
N TYR A 54 8.36 0.43 2.29
CA TYR A 54 9.53 1.31 2.31
C TYR A 54 10.83 0.55 2.63
N ASN A 55 10.77 -0.77 2.72
CA ASN A 55 11.88 -1.65 3.10
C ASN A 55 12.59 -1.24 4.41
N VAL A 56 11.87 -0.59 5.32
CA VAL A 56 12.45 -0.10 6.57
C VAL A 56 12.62 -1.26 7.53
N ASN A 57 13.84 -1.48 8.03
CA ASN A 57 14.11 -2.46 9.07
C ASN A 57 13.20 -2.18 10.29
N PRO A 58 12.44 -3.17 10.78
CA PRO A 58 11.52 -3.00 11.91
C PRO A 58 12.16 -2.41 13.17
N THR A 59 13.44 -2.71 13.39
CA THR A 59 14.20 -2.21 14.56
C THR A 59 14.65 -0.76 14.40
N GLN A 60 14.57 -0.20 13.19
CA GLN A 60 15.00 1.16 12.85
C GLN A 60 13.83 2.09 12.55
N MET A 61 12.60 1.58 12.61
CA MET A 61 11.40 2.36 12.38
C MET A 61 10.87 2.97 13.68
N VAL A 62 10.58 4.26 13.64
CA VAL A 62 9.98 5.02 14.74
C VAL A 62 8.58 5.44 14.30
N LEU A 63 7.57 5.03 15.06
CA LEU A 63 6.23 5.58 14.99
C LEU A 63 6.07 6.59 16.11
N GLU A 64 5.59 7.78 15.77
CA GLU A 64 5.33 8.82 16.75
C GLU A 64 4.14 9.67 16.33
N GLU A 65 3.25 9.91 17.27
CA GLU A 65 2.27 10.97 17.15
C GLU A 65 2.86 12.25 17.74
N GLY A 66 2.76 13.36 17.00
CA GLY A 66 3.27 14.63 17.50
C GLY A 66 3.21 15.76 16.48
N GLU A 67 3.73 16.90 16.92
CA GLU A 67 3.94 18.06 16.07
C GLU A 67 5.09 17.81 15.08
N GLU A 68 5.09 18.58 13.98
CA GLU A 68 6.08 18.44 12.90
C GLU A 68 7.50 18.64 13.40
N GLU A 69 7.71 19.61 14.29
CA GLU A 69 9.02 19.93 14.84
C GLU A 69 9.63 18.73 15.58
N THR A 70 8.82 18.01 16.37
CA THR A 70 9.28 16.80 17.08
C THR A 70 9.74 15.72 16.10
N ALA A 71 8.98 15.50 15.02
CA ALA A 71 9.35 14.54 13.98
C ALA A 71 10.67 14.96 13.29
N TYR A 72 10.84 16.24 12.97
CA TYR A 72 12.06 16.75 12.33
C TYR A 72 13.28 16.65 13.26
N GLN A 73 13.10 16.88 14.56
CA GLN A 73 14.16 16.64 15.55
C GLN A 73 14.58 15.17 15.56
N LYS A 74 13.65 14.22 15.46
CA LYS A 74 13.98 12.80 15.36
C LYS A 74 14.71 12.45 14.07
N VAL A 75 14.32 13.02 12.93
CA VAL A 75 15.09 12.89 11.68
C VAL A 75 16.53 13.37 11.88
N ALA A 76 16.72 14.53 12.50
CA ALA A 76 18.06 15.04 12.81
C ALA A 76 18.85 14.11 13.74
N GLN A 77 18.21 13.52 14.75
CA GLN A 77 18.83 12.54 15.65
C GLN A 77 19.25 11.26 14.90
N LEU A 78 18.42 10.75 13.99
CA LEU A 78 18.76 9.60 13.15
C LEU A 78 19.98 9.90 12.27
N LEU A 79 20.04 11.09 11.65
CA LEU A 79 21.18 11.51 10.84
C LEU A 79 22.46 11.69 11.68
N LYS A 80 22.37 12.22 12.91
CA LYS A 80 23.51 12.31 13.82
C LYS A 80 24.05 10.93 14.19
N LYS A 81 23.18 10.02 14.61
CA LYS A 81 23.56 8.63 14.90
C LYS A 81 24.20 7.96 13.69
N LEU A 82 23.69 8.21 12.48
CA LEU A 82 24.30 7.69 11.27
C LEU A 82 25.70 8.27 11.05
N LYS A 83 25.87 9.58 11.18
CA LYS A 83 27.17 10.26 11.03
C LYS A 83 28.22 9.73 12.01
N GLU A 84 27.81 9.47 13.25
CA GLU A 84 28.68 8.95 14.32
C GLU A 84 29.13 7.50 14.05
N ASN A 85 28.29 6.69 13.40
CA ASN A 85 28.53 5.27 13.19
C ASN A 85 29.08 4.91 11.81
N THR A 86 29.40 5.88 10.95
CA THR A 86 29.78 5.61 9.55
C THR A 86 31.05 6.34 9.11
N THR A 87 31.62 5.88 7.99
CA THR A 87 32.82 6.46 7.35
C THR A 87 32.47 7.72 6.53
N THR A 88 33.47 8.39 5.96
CA THR A 88 33.33 9.64 5.18
C THR A 88 32.48 9.54 3.90
N THR A 89 32.00 8.35 3.52
CA THR A 89 31.25 8.11 2.27
C THR A 89 29.73 8.04 2.45
N THR A 90 29.21 8.29 3.65
CA THR A 90 27.77 8.23 3.91
C THR A 90 26.99 9.33 3.19
N ARG A 91 25.98 8.91 2.43
CA ARG A 91 25.08 9.80 1.68
C ARG A 91 23.63 9.34 1.86
N VAL A 92 22.74 10.25 2.21
CA VAL A 92 21.34 9.98 2.56
C VAL A 92 20.42 10.68 1.58
N ARG A 93 19.45 9.95 1.03
CA ARG A 93 18.34 10.52 0.25
C ARG A 93 17.07 10.51 1.09
N PHE A 94 16.30 11.59 1.01
CA PHE A 94 14.95 11.60 1.58
C PHE A 94 13.95 10.96 0.62
N ASN A 95 13.12 10.07 1.18
CA ASN A 95 11.96 9.51 0.52
C ASN A 95 10.74 9.78 1.40
N THR A 96 10.06 10.90 1.16
CA THR A 96 8.98 11.36 2.03
C THR A 96 7.61 11.23 1.38
N PHE A 97 6.59 11.07 2.22
CA PHE A 97 5.21 11.22 1.81
C PHE A 97 4.43 12.08 2.82
N PRO A 98 3.75 13.17 2.38
CA PRO A 98 3.86 13.78 1.05
C PRO A 98 5.29 14.21 0.69
N SER A 99 5.53 14.43 -0.61
CA SER A 99 6.85 14.81 -1.13
C SER A 99 7.29 16.22 -0.71
N SER A 100 6.36 17.10 -0.33
CA SER A 100 6.67 18.45 0.17
C SER A 100 7.54 18.42 1.43
N ILE A 101 7.35 17.40 2.27
CA ILE A 101 8.06 17.23 3.53
C ILE A 101 9.57 17.16 3.34
N ALA A 102 10.05 16.65 2.20
CA ALA A 102 11.47 16.64 1.93
C ALA A 102 12.08 18.05 1.96
N GLN A 103 11.39 19.05 1.39
CA GLN A 103 11.85 20.44 1.37
C GLN A 103 11.73 21.09 2.75
N GLU A 104 10.66 20.78 3.48
CA GLU A 104 10.44 21.24 4.86
C GLU A 104 11.56 20.72 5.78
N LEU A 105 11.88 19.42 5.70
CA LEU A 105 12.98 18.80 6.43
C LEU A 105 14.34 19.41 6.07
N ILE A 106 14.61 19.65 4.79
CA ILE A 106 15.86 20.30 4.36
C ILE A 106 15.96 21.70 4.97
N SER A 107 14.90 22.51 4.88
CA SER A 107 14.85 23.86 5.44
C SER A 107 15.07 23.85 6.96
N TYR A 108 14.43 22.89 7.66
CA TYR A 108 14.61 22.70 9.10
C TYR A 108 16.06 22.34 9.45
N LEU A 109 16.69 21.44 8.68
CA LEU A 109 18.09 21.03 8.88
C LEU A 109 19.06 22.16 8.55
N GLU A 110 18.79 22.96 7.52
CA GLU A 110 19.60 24.14 7.16
C GLU A 110 19.67 25.13 8.31
N HIS A 111 18.54 25.38 8.96
CA HIS A 111 18.46 26.31 10.07
C HIS A 111 19.07 25.75 11.37
N ASN A 112 18.72 24.51 11.74
CA ASN A 112 19.02 23.97 13.07
C ASN A 112 20.29 23.10 13.12
N TYR A 113 20.65 22.46 12.01
CA TYR A 113 21.72 21.47 11.93
C TYR A 113 22.50 21.53 10.61
N PRO A 114 23.07 22.69 10.22
CA PRO A 114 23.73 22.88 8.93
C PRO A 114 24.87 21.87 8.69
N GLN A 115 25.51 21.40 9.77
CA GLN A 115 26.55 20.37 9.73
C GLN A 115 26.05 18.98 9.31
N LEU A 116 24.76 18.76 9.10
CA LEU A 116 24.18 17.50 8.60
C LEU A 116 23.87 17.56 7.10
N LEU A 117 23.83 18.74 6.49
CA LEU A 117 23.46 18.90 5.08
C LEU A 117 24.40 18.20 4.11
N HIS A 118 25.69 18.12 4.44
CA HIS A 118 26.69 17.40 3.64
C HIS A 118 26.39 15.89 3.50
N LEU A 119 25.55 15.32 4.38
CA LEU A 119 25.10 13.94 4.25
C LEU A 119 24.04 13.79 3.16
N LEU A 120 23.32 14.85 2.79
CA LEU A 120 22.19 14.76 1.89
C LEU A 120 22.64 14.63 0.43
N ALA A 121 22.08 13.65 -0.26
CA ALA A 121 22.36 13.39 -1.67
C ALA A 121 21.10 12.85 -2.38
N PRO A 122 20.48 13.63 -3.28
CA PRO A 122 19.30 13.17 -4.03
C PRO A 122 19.58 11.97 -4.93
N THR A 123 20.83 11.84 -5.39
CA THR A 123 21.32 10.75 -6.25
C THR A 123 22.57 10.12 -5.64
N SER A 124 22.85 8.87 -6.01
CA SER A 124 24.03 8.12 -5.53
C SER A 124 24.13 8.07 -4.00
N CYS A 125 22.98 7.90 -3.33
CA CYS A 125 22.92 7.74 -1.88
C CYS A 125 23.30 6.32 -1.44
N THR A 126 23.89 6.20 -0.25
CA THR A 126 24.14 4.92 0.43
C THR A 126 23.02 4.53 1.37
N HIS A 127 22.18 5.49 1.78
CA HIS A 127 21.04 5.28 2.66
C HIS A 127 19.82 6.04 2.13
N ILE A 128 18.63 5.52 2.45
CA ILE A 128 17.36 6.20 2.22
C ILE A 128 16.70 6.42 3.58
N LEU A 129 16.37 7.68 3.89
CA LEU A 129 15.55 8.01 5.04
C LEU A 129 14.11 8.17 4.57
N HIS A 130 13.24 7.35 5.12
CA HIS A 130 11.81 7.35 4.89
C HIS A 130 11.13 8.20 5.97
N ALA A 131 10.25 9.11 5.55
CA ALA A 131 9.43 9.90 6.47
C ALA A 131 8.02 10.05 5.89
N VAL A 132 7.04 9.44 6.55
CA VAL A 132 5.63 9.43 6.13
C VAL A 132 4.83 10.18 7.19
N LYS A 133 4.14 11.23 6.76
CA LYS A 133 3.22 12.03 7.58
C LYS A 133 1.80 11.64 7.21
N ILE A 134 1.06 11.18 8.20
CA ILE A 134 -0.33 10.76 8.04
C ILE A 134 -1.16 11.75 8.85
N PRO A 135 -2.04 12.53 8.19
CA PRO A 135 -3.00 13.37 8.89
C PRO A 135 -3.81 12.52 9.85
N THR A 136 -3.87 12.92 11.12
CA THR A 136 -4.83 12.34 12.05
C THR A 136 -6.04 13.27 12.10
N THR A 137 -7.22 12.70 12.34
CA THR A 137 -8.44 13.47 12.56
C THR A 137 -8.51 14.04 13.99
N LEU A 138 -7.55 13.69 14.86
CA LEU A 138 -7.52 14.11 16.25
C LEU A 138 -6.53 15.26 16.44
N ARG A 139 -7.00 16.35 17.06
CA ARG A 139 -6.14 17.38 17.68
C ARG A 139 -5.19 18.11 16.72
N ASN A 140 -5.48 18.14 15.41
CA ASN A 140 -4.56 18.69 14.39
C ASN A 140 -3.14 18.06 14.50
N SER A 141 -3.05 16.80 14.96
CA SER A 141 -1.78 16.08 15.08
C SER A 141 -1.49 15.29 13.79
N HIS A 142 -0.26 14.79 13.70
CA HIS A 142 0.14 13.90 12.62
C HIS A 142 0.76 12.65 13.21
N LEU A 143 0.45 11.50 12.60
CA LEU A 143 1.21 10.27 12.83
C LEU A 143 2.38 10.29 11.86
N TRP A 144 3.57 10.21 12.44
CA TRP A 144 4.82 10.13 11.70
C TRP A 144 5.35 8.71 11.74
N CYS A 145 5.68 8.20 10.57
CA CYS A 145 6.46 6.98 10.44
C CYS A 145 7.79 7.31 9.80
N MET A 146 8.87 7.12 10.55
CA MET A 146 10.22 7.47 10.12
C MET A 146 11.12 6.25 10.24
N GLY A 147 12.05 6.10 9.31
CA GLY A 147 13.06 5.06 9.39
C GLY A 147 14.14 5.25 8.36
N MET A 148 15.20 4.47 8.48
CA MET A 148 16.33 4.53 7.57
C MET A 148 16.64 3.15 7.07
N ASP A 149 16.97 3.05 5.78
CA ASP A 149 17.43 1.83 5.16
C ASP A 149 18.77 2.08 4.45
N GLN A 150 19.60 1.05 4.39
CA GLN A 150 20.77 1.06 3.52
C GLN A 150 20.31 0.76 2.10
N VAL A 151 20.85 1.49 1.12
CA VAL A 151 20.73 1.11 -0.27
C VAL A 151 21.55 -0.15 -0.45
N THR A 152 20.94 -1.30 -0.18
CA THR A 152 21.52 -2.58 -0.54
C THR A 152 21.61 -2.59 -2.06
N THR A 153 22.79 -2.92 -2.57
CA THR A 153 23.05 -3.13 -4.00
C THR A 153 22.19 -4.25 -4.60
N ALA A 154 21.28 -4.87 -3.83
CA ALA A 154 20.25 -5.79 -4.30
C ALA A 154 19.26 -5.15 -5.29
N ALA A 155 19.16 -3.82 -5.36
CA ALA A 155 18.45 -3.16 -6.47
C ALA A 155 19.14 -3.35 -7.84
N SER A 156 20.36 -3.90 -7.87
CA SER A 156 21.02 -4.33 -9.12
C SER A 156 20.46 -5.67 -9.62
N ASP A 157 19.89 -6.51 -8.75
CA ASP A 157 19.33 -7.82 -9.13
C ASP A 157 17.86 -7.73 -9.57
N SER A 158 17.12 -6.70 -9.16
CA SER A 158 15.79 -6.40 -9.71
C SER A 158 15.85 -5.68 -11.07
N SER A 159 17.05 -5.27 -11.49
CA SER A 159 17.40 -4.96 -12.87
C SER A 159 18.03 -6.14 -13.61
N GLN A 160 17.66 -7.38 -13.26
CA GLN A 160 17.35 -8.28 -14.37
C GLN A 160 16.29 -7.54 -15.18
N LYS A 161 16.74 -6.96 -16.30
CA LYS A 161 15.89 -6.46 -17.35
C LYS A 161 15.04 -7.66 -17.71
N ILE A 162 13.89 -7.81 -17.06
CA ILE A 162 12.94 -8.84 -17.40
C ILE A 162 12.54 -8.41 -18.80
N GLU A 163 13.19 -8.98 -19.81
CA GLU A 163 12.77 -8.93 -21.21
C GLU A 163 11.47 -9.76 -21.33
N ASN A 164 10.50 -9.47 -20.48
CA ASN A 164 9.15 -9.95 -20.63
C ASN A 164 8.52 -9.01 -21.64
N ASN A 165 8.61 -9.39 -22.91
CA ASN A 165 7.83 -8.83 -24.01
C ASN A 165 6.30 -8.85 -23.76
N ASN A 166 5.86 -9.41 -22.61
CA ASN A 166 4.46 -9.55 -22.21
C ASN A 166 4.05 -8.65 -21.03
N LEU A 167 4.96 -7.82 -20.48
CA LEU A 167 4.58 -6.83 -19.46
C LEU A 167 3.84 -5.68 -20.12
N ILE A 168 2.58 -5.45 -19.74
CA ILE A 168 1.82 -4.29 -20.22
C ILE A 168 2.46 -2.99 -19.73
N CYS A 169 2.85 -2.93 -18.45
CA CYS A 169 3.50 -1.76 -17.88
C CYS A 169 4.33 -2.07 -16.63
N ARG A 170 5.17 -1.11 -16.23
CA ARG A 170 6.02 -1.20 -15.03
C ARG A 170 5.24 -1.34 -13.71
N ALA A 171 3.93 -1.02 -13.71
CA ALA A 171 3.13 -1.17 -12.51
C ALA A 171 3.03 -2.65 -12.10
N GLN A 172 2.95 -3.57 -13.06
CA GLN A 172 2.90 -5.02 -12.81
C GLN A 172 4.01 -5.49 -11.86
N SER A 173 5.25 -5.05 -12.11
CA SER A 173 6.41 -5.41 -11.28
C SER A 173 6.25 -4.98 -9.82
N LYS A 174 5.53 -3.87 -9.55
CA LYS A 174 5.27 -3.42 -8.18
C LYS A 174 4.37 -4.39 -7.43
N LEU A 175 3.31 -4.88 -8.08
CA LEU A 175 2.39 -5.83 -7.48
C LEU A 175 3.05 -7.20 -7.33
N GLN A 176 3.85 -7.62 -8.33
CA GLN A 176 4.65 -8.84 -8.26
C GLN A 176 5.65 -8.82 -7.09
N GLU A 177 6.40 -7.73 -6.95
CA GLU A 177 7.35 -7.54 -5.86
C GLU A 177 6.64 -7.56 -4.51
N ALA A 178 5.51 -6.85 -4.39
CA ALA A 178 4.68 -6.89 -3.20
C ALA A 178 4.27 -8.34 -2.92
N TYR A 179 3.62 -9.02 -3.86
CA TYR A 179 3.14 -10.39 -3.70
C TYR A 179 4.23 -11.35 -3.20
N ALA A 180 5.42 -11.30 -3.82
CA ALA A 180 6.57 -12.10 -3.40
C ALA A 180 7.06 -11.72 -1.99
N ARG A 181 7.18 -10.42 -1.69
CA ARG A 181 7.71 -9.93 -0.41
C ARG A 181 6.78 -10.22 0.75
N TYR A 182 5.48 -10.06 0.55
CA TYR A 182 4.52 -10.28 1.63
C TYR A 182 4.33 -11.78 1.93
N ASN A 183 4.91 -12.68 1.12
CA ASN A 183 4.69 -14.13 1.15
C ASN A 183 3.23 -14.42 1.49
N TYR A 184 2.33 -13.75 0.77
CA TYR A 184 0.89 -13.89 1.00
C TYR A 184 0.57 -15.33 0.65
N ALA A 185 0.54 -16.19 1.67
CA ALA A 185 -0.16 -17.45 1.59
C ALA A 185 -1.62 -17.05 1.42
N LEU A 186 -2.01 -16.83 0.16
CA LEU A 186 -3.42 -16.80 -0.18
C LEU A 186 -4.00 -18.08 0.43
N PRO A 187 -5.10 -17.98 1.19
CA PRO A 187 -5.71 -19.18 1.73
C PRO A 187 -5.83 -20.20 0.60
N ASP A 188 -5.60 -21.49 0.89
CA ASP A 188 -5.65 -22.64 -0.06
C ASP A 188 -7.00 -22.78 -0.84
N ALA A 189 -7.86 -21.77 -0.76
CA ALA A 189 -9.00 -21.48 -1.61
C ALA A 189 -8.57 -21.21 -3.07
N THR A 190 -7.98 -22.23 -3.67
CA THR A 190 -7.60 -22.40 -5.07
C THR A 190 -8.76 -22.21 -6.08
N ASN A 191 -9.94 -21.72 -5.70
CA ASN A 191 -11.11 -21.66 -6.60
C ASN A 191 -12.09 -20.48 -6.37
N GLY A 192 -11.69 -19.38 -5.71
CA GLY A 192 -12.70 -18.36 -5.36
C GLY A 192 -12.25 -16.93 -5.13
N LEU A 193 -11.02 -16.56 -5.46
CA LEU A 193 -10.56 -15.19 -5.22
C LEU A 193 -11.19 -14.21 -6.22
N ILE A 194 -11.86 -13.20 -5.70
CA ILE A 194 -12.33 -12.04 -6.47
C ILE A 194 -11.41 -10.88 -6.13
N ALA A 195 -10.87 -10.22 -7.16
CA ALA A 195 -10.06 -9.02 -7.00
C ALA A 195 -10.77 -7.79 -7.58
N VAL A 196 -10.41 -6.63 -7.06
CA VAL A 196 -10.83 -5.32 -7.56
C VAL A 196 -9.57 -4.50 -7.80
N ASP A 197 -9.36 -4.07 -9.04
CA ASP A 197 -8.22 -3.26 -9.47
C ASP A 197 -8.73 -1.84 -9.79
N CYS A 198 -8.39 -0.86 -8.95
CA CYS A 198 -8.84 0.52 -9.10
C CYS A 198 -7.75 1.37 -9.74
N GLY A 199 -8.10 2.13 -10.79
CA GLY A 199 -7.10 2.78 -11.63
C GLY A 199 -6.39 1.75 -12.53
N ALA A 200 -7.18 0.81 -13.07
CA ALA A 200 -6.68 -0.39 -13.71
C ALA A 200 -5.94 -0.14 -15.03
N ALA A 201 -6.20 0.96 -15.76
CA ALA A 201 -5.60 1.18 -17.06
C ALA A 201 -4.09 1.47 -16.95
N PRO A 202 -3.22 0.87 -17.80
CA PRO A 202 -3.53 0.00 -18.95
C PRO A 202 -3.67 -1.51 -18.62
N GLY A 203 -3.55 -1.94 -17.36
CA GLY A 203 -3.87 -3.32 -16.95
C GLY A 203 -2.73 -4.12 -16.35
N GLY A 204 -1.57 -3.52 -16.03
CA GLY A 204 -0.43 -4.29 -15.51
C GLY A 204 -0.71 -5.04 -14.21
N TRP A 205 -1.54 -4.49 -13.33
CA TRP A 205 -1.97 -5.15 -12.08
C TRP A 205 -3.04 -6.21 -12.36
N THR A 206 -4.05 -5.85 -13.15
CA THR A 206 -5.06 -6.78 -13.68
C THR A 206 -4.43 -8.03 -14.31
N GLN A 207 -3.39 -7.88 -15.15
CA GLN A 207 -2.67 -9.01 -15.77
C GLN A 207 -2.02 -9.91 -14.73
N PHE A 208 -1.35 -9.33 -13.74
CA PHE A 208 -0.72 -10.09 -12.66
C PHE A 208 -1.76 -10.87 -11.84
N LEU A 209 -2.87 -10.22 -11.50
CA LEU A 209 -3.97 -10.83 -10.77
C LEU A 209 -4.58 -12.01 -11.55
N ALA A 210 -4.72 -11.87 -12.86
CA ALA A 210 -5.30 -12.90 -13.71
C ALA A 210 -4.32 -14.06 -13.95
N MET A 211 -3.06 -13.77 -14.30
CA MET A 211 -2.13 -14.80 -14.75
C MET A 211 -1.34 -15.45 -13.61
N THR A 212 -0.91 -14.67 -12.62
CA THR A 212 -0.05 -15.15 -11.53
C THR A 212 -0.86 -15.51 -10.30
N VAL A 213 -1.78 -14.63 -9.89
CA VAL A 213 -2.64 -14.89 -8.72
C VAL A 213 -3.79 -15.85 -9.06
N GLN A 214 -4.19 -15.92 -10.34
CA GLN A 214 -5.28 -16.76 -10.83
C GLN A 214 -6.60 -16.48 -10.09
N CYS A 215 -6.92 -15.19 -9.93
CA CYS A 215 -8.21 -14.79 -9.40
C CYS A 215 -9.33 -15.38 -10.28
N LYS A 216 -10.40 -15.89 -9.65
CA LYS A 216 -11.60 -16.35 -10.35
C LYS A 216 -12.26 -15.22 -11.14
N ARG A 217 -12.28 -14.03 -10.55
CA ARG A 217 -12.88 -12.84 -11.16
C ARG A 217 -12.10 -11.60 -10.77
N ILE A 218 -11.99 -10.66 -11.70
CA ILE A 218 -11.31 -9.38 -11.50
C ILE A 218 -12.20 -8.28 -12.03
N TYR A 219 -12.55 -7.34 -11.16
CA TYR A 219 -13.21 -6.09 -11.53
C TYR A 219 -12.14 -5.02 -11.76
N SER A 220 -11.82 -4.74 -13.01
CA SER A 220 -10.86 -3.71 -13.39
C SER A 220 -11.60 -2.41 -13.63
N ILE A 221 -11.32 -1.39 -12.82
CA ILE A 221 -12.07 -0.13 -12.80
C ILE A 221 -11.16 1.00 -13.24
N ASP A 222 -11.46 1.59 -14.40
CA ASP A 222 -10.79 2.78 -14.91
C ASP A 222 -11.58 3.37 -16.08
N PRO A 223 -11.78 4.70 -16.17
CA PRO A 223 -12.34 5.33 -17.38
C PRO A 223 -11.49 5.10 -18.64
N GLY A 224 -10.19 4.86 -18.49
CA GLY A 224 -9.26 4.54 -19.56
C GLY A 224 -9.41 3.11 -20.09
N GLU A 225 -8.81 2.85 -21.24
CA GLU A 225 -8.83 1.54 -21.88
C GLU A 225 -7.79 0.59 -21.26
N LEU A 226 -8.16 -0.68 -21.12
CA LEU A 226 -7.20 -1.74 -20.82
C LEU A 226 -6.51 -2.21 -22.10
N ASP A 227 -5.28 -2.71 -21.95
CA ASP A 227 -4.55 -3.34 -23.04
C ASP A 227 -5.35 -4.55 -23.57
N PRO A 228 -5.52 -4.70 -24.90
CA PRO A 228 -6.28 -5.79 -25.49
C PRO A 228 -5.87 -7.19 -25.03
N ILE A 229 -4.60 -7.39 -24.63
CA ILE A 229 -4.10 -8.69 -24.14
C ILE A 229 -4.85 -9.16 -22.89
N ILE A 230 -5.38 -8.23 -22.08
CA ILE A 230 -6.13 -8.53 -20.86
C ILE A 230 -7.38 -9.35 -21.16
N PHE A 231 -8.10 -9.00 -22.23
CA PHE A 231 -9.37 -9.65 -22.58
C PHE A 231 -9.20 -11.08 -23.11
N ASN A 232 -7.97 -11.47 -23.47
CA ASN A 232 -7.63 -12.83 -23.87
C ASN A 232 -7.36 -13.73 -22.66
N THR A 233 -7.46 -13.21 -21.43
CA THR A 233 -7.20 -13.99 -20.22
C THR A 233 -8.46 -14.74 -19.79
N HIS A 234 -8.41 -16.07 -19.91
CA HIS A 234 -9.50 -16.98 -19.57
C HIS A 234 -9.04 -18.05 -18.57
N HIS A 235 -9.95 -18.48 -17.70
CA HIS A 235 -9.78 -19.66 -16.86
C HIS A 235 -10.88 -20.66 -17.20
N GLY A 236 -10.56 -21.63 -18.06
CA GLY A 236 -11.57 -22.47 -18.71
C GLY A 236 -12.41 -21.65 -19.70
N ASP A 237 -13.74 -21.82 -19.65
CA ASP A 237 -14.69 -21.13 -20.54
C ASP A 237 -15.11 -19.75 -20.01
N GLU A 238 -14.70 -19.36 -18.80
CA GLU A 238 -15.13 -18.11 -18.16
C GLU A 238 -14.12 -16.98 -18.41
N ARG A 239 -14.64 -15.80 -18.78
CA ARG A 239 -13.86 -14.57 -18.79
C ARG A 239 -13.60 -14.14 -17.35
N VAL A 240 -12.33 -13.97 -17.02
CA VAL A 240 -11.88 -13.65 -15.66
C VAL A 240 -12.00 -12.16 -15.37
N VAL A 241 -11.75 -11.32 -16.38
CA VAL A 241 -11.68 -9.86 -16.23
C VAL A 241 -12.97 -9.20 -16.72
N GLN A 242 -13.59 -8.44 -15.83
CA GLN A 242 -14.67 -7.52 -16.13
C GLN A 242 -14.14 -6.09 -16.05
N HIS A 243 -14.03 -5.41 -17.20
CA HIS A 243 -13.65 -4.00 -17.24
C HIS A 243 -14.89 -3.13 -17.01
N LEU A 244 -14.83 -2.31 -15.97
CA LEU A 244 -15.81 -1.29 -15.65
C LEU A 244 -15.22 0.05 -16.06
N GLN A 245 -15.60 0.54 -17.25
CA GLN A 245 -15.06 1.78 -17.83
C GLN A 245 -15.69 3.03 -17.22
N ILE A 246 -15.58 3.15 -15.91
CA ILE A 246 -16.18 4.18 -15.06
C ILE A 246 -15.19 4.60 -13.99
N LYS A 247 -15.51 5.68 -13.27
CA LYS A 247 -14.70 6.07 -12.13
C LYS A 247 -14.95 5.14 -10.94
N VAL A 248 -13.95 5.05 -10.07
CA VAL A 248 -13.99 4.13 -8.92
C VAL A 248 -15.11 4.47 -7.93
N GLU A 249 -15.44 5.74 -7.76
CA GLU A 249 -16.55 6.20 -6.93
C GLU A 249 -17.93 5.69 -7.38
N ASP A 250 -18.08 5.42 -8.69
CA ASP A 250 -19.35 4.95 -9.28
C ASP A 250 -19.41 3.41 -9.37
N ALA A 251 -18.26 2.74 -9.30
CA ALA A 251 -18.14 1.32 -9.61
C ALA A 251 -18.73 0.38 -8.56
N MET A 252 -18.85 0.81 -7.30
CA MET A 252 -19.32 -0.07 -6.23
C MET A 252 -20.77 -0.53 -6.43
N SER A 253 -21.64 0.35 -6.92
CA SER A 253 -23.04 0.01 -7.20
C SER A 253 -23.13 -1.04 -8.31
N GLU A 254 -22.32 -0.90 -9.35
CA GLU A 254 -22.25 -1.79 -10.50
C GLU A 254 -21.76 -3.19 -10.10
N ILE A 255 -20.66 -3.27 -9.33
CA ILE A 255 -20.11 -4.55 -8.85
C ILE A 255 -21.14 -5.30 -8.01
N LEU A 256 -21.84 -4.60 -7.10
CA LEU A 256 -22.87 -5.21 -6.27
C LEU A 256 -24.05 -5.74 -7.08
N GLN A 257 -24.41 -5.06 -8.17
CA GLN A 257 -25.45 -5.52 -9.09
C GLN A 257 -24.99 -6.78 -9.84
N LEU A 258 -23.79 -6.76 -10.43
CA LEU A 258 -23.21 -7.90 -11.16
C LEU A 258 -23.09 -9.16 -10.29
N GLU A 259 -22.71 -9.01 -9.03
CA GLU A 259 -22.62 -10.12 -8.08
C GLU A 259 -24.01 -10.68 -7.71
N LYS A 260 -25.04 -9.84 -7.58
CA LYS A 260 -26.42 -10.30 -7.37
C LYS A 260 -26.94 -11.11 -8.55
N GLU A 261 -26.67 -10.65 -9.77
CA GLU A 261 -27.08 -11.32 -11.00
C GLU A 261 -26.37 -12.68 -11.15
N CYS A 262 -25.09 -12.76 -10.79
CA CYS A 262 -24.33 -14.01 -10.80
C CYS A 262 -24.78 -14.99 -9.69
N GLY A 263 -25.14 -14.48 -8.51
CA GLY A 263 -25.55 -15.29 -7.35
C GLY A 263 -27.00 -15.80 -7.41
N GLY A 264 -27.87 -15.18 -8.21
CA GLY A 264 -29.31 -15.49 -8.26
C GLY A 264 -29.68 -16.91 -8.73
N ASN A 265 -28.74 -17.64 -9.35
CA ASN A 265 -28.98 -18.99 -9.87
C ASN A 265 -28.29 -20.12 -9.07
N GLN A 266 -27.53 -19.81 -8.02
CA GLN A 266 -26.84 -20.83 -7.22
C GLN A 266 -27.35 -20.87 -5.78
N LYS A 267 -27.73 -22.05 -5.29
CA LYS A 267 -28.05 -22.31 -3.88
C LYS A 267 -26.88 -21.88 -2.99
N LYS A 268 -27.05 -20.75 -2.28
CA LYS A 268 -26.20 -20.19 -1.19
C LYS A 268 -24.85 -20.89 -0.97
N SER A 269 -23.90 -20.71 -1.89
CA SER A 269 -22.48 -20.91 -1.59
C SER A 269 -21.93 -19.59 -1.05
N HIS A 270 -21.29 -19.65 0.12
CA HIS A 270 -20.79 -18.48 0.83
C HIS A 270 -19.51 -17.96 0.16
N GLY A 271 -19.65 -17.06 -0.82
CA GLY A 271 -18.53 -16.31 -1.37
C GLY A 271 -17.96 -15.33 -0.33
N ARG A 272 -16.67 -15.43 -0.01
CA ARG A 272 -15.96 -14.42 0.78
C ARG A 272 -15.51 -13.31 -0.16
N TYR A 273 -16.04 -12.10 0.03
CA TYR A 273 -15.49 -10.90 -0.60
C TYR A 273 -14.20 -10.52 0.13
N MET A 274 -13.07 -10.48 -0.59
CA MET A 274 -11.85 -9.85 -0.08
C MET A 274 -11.79 -8.42 -0.64
N GLY A 275 -12.29 -7.47 0.14
CA GLY A 275 -11.69 -6.14 0.12
C GLY A 275 -10.27 -6.25 0.70
N ILE A 276 -9.32 -5.52 0.15
CA ILE A 276 -7.94 -5.47 0.67
C ILE A 276 -8.01 -4.98 2.13
N GLY A 277 -7.95 -5.93 3.07
CA GLY A 277 -8.08 -5.66 4.50
C GLY A 277 -8.70 -6.81 5.29
N HIS A 278 -8.04 -7.98 5.35
CA HIS A 278 -8.33 -8.94 6.41
C HIS A 278 -7.07 -9.60 7.00
N VAL A 279 -7.15 -9.74 8.33
CA VAL A 279 -6.11 -10.06 9.32
C VAL A 279 -6.01 -11.56 9.55
N PHE A 280 -4.79 -12.08 9.67
CA PHE A 280 -4.53 -13.33 10.41
C PHE A 280 -3.90 -12.98 11.76
N ALA A 281 -4.43 -13.56 12.84
CA ALA A 281 -3.73 -13.62 14.11
C ALA A 281 -2.52 -14.57 13.96
N PRO A 282 -1.38 -14.30 14.64
CA PRO A 282 -0.27 -15.24 14.66
C PRO A 282 -0.70 -16.51 15.41
N ASN A 283 -0.49 -17.68 14.80
CA ASN A 283 -0.51 -18.93 15.52
C ASN A 283 0.74 -19.00 16.42
N GLU A 284 0.52 -19.38 17.67
CA GLU A 284 1.57 -19.82 18.62
C GLU A 284 2.37 -21.01 18.06
#